data_AF-A0A6B3HAW8-F1
#
_entry.id   AF-A0A6B3HAW8-F1
#
_cell.length_a   1.000
_cell.length_b   1.000
_cell.length_c   1.000
_cell.angle_alpha   90.00
_cell.angle_beta   90.00
_cell.angle_gamma   90.00
#
_symmetry.space_group_name_H-M   'P 1'
#
loop_
_entity.id
_entity.type
_entity.pdbx_description
1 polymer ?
#
loop_
_entity_poly.entity_id
_entity_poly.type
_entity_poly.pdbx_seq_one_letter_code
_entity_poly.pdbx_strand_id
1 'polypeptide(L)'
;MSEDSGRSDGPTATAKEAEPPPPRSLWHNRDFLVFWVGEGLSLYGTQIANLALPLTAVLVFEVGPEQLGMLRFAQLVPFLALALVFGVWVDRVRKRPVMLGANIVRMVLIALVPLLYHFELLTLPLLYVLAFGVGTAAVLFDVSWMSYVPVLVKDKR
;
A
#
# COMPACT_ATOMS: atom_id res chain seq x y z
N MET A 1 51.81 -16.59 71.70
CA MET A 1 50.73 -17.58 71.57
C MET A 1 49.58 -16.85 70.89
N SER A 2 49.71 -16.57 69.58
CA SER A 2 49.31 -17.39 68.41
C SER A 2 48.15 -16.63 67.76
N GLU A 3 48.40 -15.86 66.70
CA GLU A 3 48.14 -16.23 65.29
C GLU A 3 46.67 -16.59 65.02
N ASP A 4 45.98 -15.75 64.23
CA ASP A 4 45.29 -16.11 62.98
C ASP A 4 44.69 -14.81 62.39
N SER A 5 45.38 -14.09 61.50
CA SER A 5 45.55 -14.34 60.07
C SER A 5 44.23 -14.35 59.27
N GLY A 6 44.18 -13.44 58.29
CA GLY A 6 43.51 -13.67 57.01
C GLY A 6 41.98 -13.72 57.01
N ARG A 7 41.33 -12.57 56.82
CA ARG A 7 40.12 -12.58 55.98
C ARG A 7 40.18 -11.47 54.94
N SER A 8 40.94 -11.79 53.91
CA SER A 8 40.75 -11.48 52.49
C SER A 8 39.73 -10.40 52.17
N ASP A 9 40.25 -9.26 51.72
CA ASP A 9 39.63 -8.42 50.70
C ASP A 9 39.17 -9.29 49.53
N GLY A 10 37.87 -9.56 49.47
CA GLY A 10 37.24 -10.12 48.29
C GLY A 10 36.85 -8.97 47.36
N PRO A 11 37.22 -8.99 46.07
CA PRO A 11 36.80 -7.95 45.14
C PRO A 11 35.28 -7.94 45.08
N THR A 12 34.66 -6.81 45.41
CA THR A 12 33.27 -6.52 45.09
C THR A 12 33.15 -6.66 43.58
N ALA A 13 32.79 -7.86 43.14
CA ALA A 13 32.55 -8.19 41.76
C ALA A 13 31.51 -7.17 41.28
N THR A 14 31.98 -6.27 40.44
CA THR A 14 31.17 -5.44 39.57
C THR A 14 30.07 -6.33 39.03
N ALA A 15 28.86 -6.14 39.57
CA ALA A 15 27.67 -6.72 39.00
C ALA A 15 27.62 -6.18 37.58
N LYS A 16 28.08 -7.00 36.65
CA LYS A 16 28.13 -6.71 35.23
C LYS A 16 26.67 -6.54 34.85
N GLU A 17 26.25 -5.28 34.82
CA GLU A 17 24.95 -4.82 34.37
C GLU A 17 24.68 -5.57 33.07
N ALA A 18 23.71 -6.49 33.11
CA ALA A 18 23.43 -7.36 31.99
C ALA A 18 22.95 -6.47 30.85
N GLU A 19 23.83 -6.22 29.88
CA GLU A 19 23.49 -5.51 28.65
C GLU A 19 22.22 -6.13 28.07
N PRO A 20 21.19 -5.30 27.74
CA PRO A 20 19.99 -5.83 27.11
C PRO A 20 20.38 -6.56 25.83
N PRO A 21 19.78 -7.74 25.55
CA PRO A 21 20.15 -8.53 24.39
C PRO A 21 20.02 -7.69 23.12
N PRO A 22 20.94 -7.84 22.14
CA PRO A 22 20.91 -7.08 20.91
C PRO A 22 19.54 -7.24 20.24
N PRO A 23 18.97 -6.15 19.67
CA PRO A 23 17.65 -6.19 19.08
C PRO A 23 17.61 -7.29 18.01
N ARG A 24 16.68 -8.23 18.16
CA ARG A 24 16.51 -9.34 17.21
C ARG A 24 16.27 -8.74 15.82
N SER A 25 17.07 -9.18 14.85
CA SER A 25 16.97 -8.73 13.46
C SER A 25 15.54 -8.86 12.96
N LEU A 26 14.94 -7.76 12.50
CA LEU A 26 13.58 -7.70 11.96
C LEU A 26 13.39 -8.66 10.77
N TRP A 27 14.48 -9.01 10.09
CA TRP A 27 14.54 -9.99 9.00
C TRP A 27 14.25 -11.42 9.44
N HIS A 28 14.35 -11.75 10.73
CA HIS A 28 13.95 -13.06 11.26
C HIS A 28 12.50 -13.10 11.74
N ASN A 29 11.82 -11.95 11.77
CA ASN A 29 10.41 -11.88 12.13
C ASN A 29 9.56 -12.18 10.88
N ARG A 30 8.92 -13.35 10.87
CA ARG A 30 8.05 -13.80 9.75
C ARG A 30 6.95 -12.79 9.44
N ASP A 31 6.37 -12.15 10.45
CA ASP A 31 5.29 -11.19 10.26
C ASP A 31 5.80 -9.92 9.55
N PHE A 32 7.02 -9.49 9.89
CA PHE A 32 7.68 -8.36 9.23
C PHE A 32 8.00 -8.69 7.76
N LEU A 33 8.55 -9.87 7.48
CA LEU A 33 8.83 -10.29 6.10
C LEU A 33 7.56 -10.42 5.25
N VAL A 34 6.50 -11.04 5.78
CA VAL A 34 5.21 -11.18 5.09
C VAL A 34 4.60 -9.82 4.78
N PHE A 35 4.63 -8.90 5.75
CA PHE A 35 4.17 -7.53 5.54
C PHE A 35 5.03 -6.81 4.50
N TRP A 36 6.35 -6.88 4.62
CA TRP A 36 7.28 -6.16 3.73
C TRP A 36 7.19 -6.63 2.28
N VAL A 37 7.15 -7.94 2.06
CA VAL A 37 7.00 -8.51 0.71
C VAL A 37 5.60 -8.23 0.17
N GLY A 38 4.56 -8.38 0.99
CA GLY A 38 3.18 -8.10 0.59
C GLY A 38 2.98 -6.63 0.17
N GLU A 39 3.49 -5.69 0.97
CA GLU A 39 3.41 -4.26 0.67
C GLU A 39 4.30 -3.88 -0.51
N GLY A 40 5.54 -4.40 -0.56
CA GLY A 40 6.44 -4.17 -1.70
C GLY A 40 5.84 -4.65 -3.02
N LEU A 41 5.27 -5.85 -3.04
CA LEU A 41 4.59 -6.39 -4.21
C LEU A 41 3.34 -5.59 -4.58
N SER A 42 2.58 -5.11 -3.59
CA SER A 42 1.38 -4.29 -3.81
C SER A 42 1.72 -2.92 -4.40
N LEU A 43 2.77 -2.27 -3.90
CA LEU A 43 3.26 -1.00 -4.43
C LEU A 43 3.78 -1.17 -5.86
N TYR A 44 4.52 -2.26 -6.12
CA TYR A 44 5.02 -2.56 -7.46
C TYR A 44 3.87 -2.82 -8.45
N GLY A 45 2.92 -3.67 -8.06
CA GLY A 45 1.71 -3.93 -8.83
C GLY A 45 0.90 -2.67 -9.11
N THR A 46 0.84 -1.74 -8.14
CA THR A 46 0.16 -0.45 -8.31
C THR A 46 0.83 0.41 -9.37
N GLN A 47 2.17 0.42 -9.45
CA GLN A 47 2.87 1.19 -10.50
C GLN A 47 2.68 0.58 -11.88
N ILE A 48 2.73 -0.75 -12.00
CA ILE A 48 2.40 -1.45 -13.25
C ILE A 48 0.98 -1.10 -13.67
N ALA A 49 0.02 -1.21 -12.75
CA ALA A 49 -1.38 -0.88 -12.97
C ALA A 49 -1.59 0.56 -13.50
N ASN A 50 -0.84 1.53 -12.97
CA ASN A 50 -0.93 2.94 -13.38
C ASN A 50 -0.48 3.17 -14.83
N LEU A 51 0.44 2.35 -15.32
CA LEU A 51 0.95 2.43 -16.69
C LEU A 51 0.20 1.51 -17.65
N ALA A 52 -0.44 0.45 -17.16
CA ALA A 52 -1.11 -0.56 -17.98
C ALA A 52 -2.16 0.05 -18.94
N LEU A 53 -3.06 0.89 -18.42
CA LEU A 53 -4.12 1.50 -19.23
C LEU A 53 -3.57 2.50 -20.27
N PRO A 54 -2.70 3.48 -19.91
CA PRO A 54 -2.06 4.36 -20.89
C PRO A 54 -1.27 3.62 -21.97
N LEU A 55 -0.49 2.61 -21.57
CA LEU A 55 0.31 1.81 -22.51
C LEU A 55 -0.59 0.99 -23.41
N THR A 56 -1.69 0.42 -22.91
CA THR A 56 -2.66 -0.28 -23.75
C THR A 56 -3.25 0.67 -24.79
N ALA A 57 -3.64 1.88 -24.40
CA ALA A 57 -4.17 2.85 -25.34
C ALA A 57 -3.17 3.18 -26.46
N VAL A 58 -1.90 3.41 -26.12
CA VAL A 58 -0.88 3.77 -27.11
C VAL A 58 -0.43 2.58 -27.96
N LEU A 59 -0.20 1.41 -27.35
CA LEU A 59 0.39 0.26 -28.04
C LEU A 59 -0.62 -0.61 -28.77
N VAL A 60 -1.87 -0.67 -28.28
CA VAL A 60 -2.91 -1.52 -28.87
C VAL A 60 -3.86 -0.72 -29.74
N PHE A 61 -4.21 0.50 -29.32
CA PHE A 61 -5.15 1.36 -30.05
C PHE A 61 -4.47 2.46 -30.86
N GLU A 62 -3.14 2.57 -30.79
CA GLU A 62 -2.34 3.58 -31.51
C GLU A 62 -2.88 5.00 -31.37
N VAL A 63 -3.40 5.31 -30.17
CA VAL A 63 -4.11 6.57 -29.94
C VAL A 63 -3.19 7.78 -30.01
N GLY A 64 -3.74 8.88 -30.51
CA GLY A 64 -3.07 10.17 -30.51
C GLY A 64 -3.01 10.83 -29.12
N PRO A 65 -2.28 11.96 -28.98
CA PRO A 65 -2.16 12.69 -27.72
C PRO A 65 -3.49 13.17 -27.12
N GLU A 66 -4.46 13.51 -27.97
CA GLU A 66 -5.78 14.00 -27.54
C GLU A 66 -6.60 12.90 -26.85
N GLN A 67 -6.70 11.73 -27.48
CA GLN A 67 -7.33 10.54 -26.91
C GLN A 67 -6.62 10.05 -25.64
N LEU A 68 -5.28 10.07 -25.63
CA LEU A 68 -4.53 9.75 -24.42
C LEU A 68 -4.83 10.75 -23.29
N GLY A 69 -4.94 12.04 -23.61
CA GLY A 69 -5.38 13.08 -22.68
C GLY A 69 -6.77 12.81 -22.11
N MET A 70 -7.72 12.40 -22.94
CA MET A 70 -9.07 12.00 -22.51
C MET A 70 -9.05 10.78 -21.59
N LEU A 71 -8.23 9.77 -21.89
CA LEU A 71 -8.06 8.61 -21.00
C LEU A 71 -7.55 9.04 -19.62
N ARG A 72 -6.54 9.91 -19.58
CA ARG A 72 -5.99 10.43 -18.32
C ARG A 72 -7.02 11.29 -17.57
N PHE A 73 -7.79 12.09 -18.30
CA PHE A 73 -8.91 12.83 -17.73
C PHE A 73 -9.97 11.89 -17.13
N ALA A 74 -10.33 10.81 -17.82
CA ALA A 74 -11.26 9.80 -17.30
C ALA A 74 -10.76 9.16 -16.00
N GLN A 75 -9.44 8.95 -15.85
CA GLN A 75 -8.84 8.47 -14.60
C GLN A 75 -8.91 9.52 -13.46
N LEU A 76 -8.79 10.80 -13.78
CA LEU A 76 -8.69 11.89 -12.80
C LEU A 76 -10.04 12.50 -12.41
N VAL A 77 -11.02 12.53 -13.32
CA VAL A 77 -12.32 13.14 -13.07
C VAL A 77 -13.07 12.57 -11.85
N PRO A 78 -12.97 11.26 -11.50
CA PRO A 78 -13.56 10.76 -10.25
C PRO A 78 -12.97 11.44 -9.02
N PHE A 79 -11.69 11.85 -9.06
CA PHE A 79 -11.06 12.52 -7.94
C PHE A 79 -11.69 13.89 -7.72
N LEU A 80 -11.92 14.64 -8.79
CA LEU A 80 -12.56 15.95 -8.72
C LEU A 80 -14.03 15.83 -8.30
N ALA A 81 -14.75 14.83 -8.83
CA ALA A 81 -16.19 14.70 -8.63
C ALA A 81 -16.58 14.00 -7.32
N LEU A 82 -15.81 13.00 -6.87
CA LEU A 82 -16.21 12.06 -5.83
C LEU A 82 -15.37 12.12 -4.56
N ALA A 83 -14.23 12.82 -4.55
CA ALA A 83 -13.37 12.87 -3.36
C ALA A 83 -14.11 13.39 -2.12
N LEU A 84 -14.94 14.44 -2.26
CA LEU A 84 -15.71 14.98 -1.14
C LEU A 84 -16.78 14.00 -0.65
N VAL A 85 -17.51 13.38 -1.57
CA VAL A 85 -18.58 12.41 -1.25
C VAL A 85 -18.00 11.21 -0.53
N PHE A 86 -16.90 10.67 -1.06
CA PHE A 86 -16.19 9.57 -0.44
C PHE A 86 -15.55 9.98 0.88
N GLY A 87 -15.05 11.21 1.03
CA GLY A 87 -14.54 11.74 2.30
C GLY A 87 -15.55 11.60 3.43
N VAL A 88 -16.74 12.17 3.23
CA VAL A 88 -17.82 12.13 4.24
C VAL A 88 -18.29 10.70 4.53
N TRP A 89 -18.33 9.83 3.51
CA TRP A 89 -18.74 8.45 3.68
C TRP A 89 -17.69 7.61 4.41
N VAL A 90 -16.41 7.73 4.03
CA VAL A 90 -15.28 7.00 4.60
C VAL A 90 -15.10 7.32 6.09
N ASP A 91 -15.38 8.56 6.50
CA ASP A 91 -15.31 8.96 7.92
C ASP A 91 -16.25 8.16 8.83
N ARG A 92 -17.30 7.54 8.26
CA ARG A 92 -18.31 6.77 9.00
C ARG A 92 -18.11 5.26 8.94
N VAL A 93 -17.15 4.75 8.16
CA VAL A 93 -16.96 3.31 7.94
C VAL A 93 -15.57 2.84 8.33
N ARG A 94 -15.39 1.53 8.47
CA ARG A 94 -14.08 0.93 8.74
C ARG A 94 -13.20 1.07 7.49
N LYS A 95 -12.11 1.84 7.61
CA LYS A 95 -11.19 2.18 6.50
C LYS A 95 -10.50 0.97 5.88
N ARG A 96 -10.09 -0.01 6.70
CA ARG A 96 -9.33 -1.19 6.23
C ARG A 96 -10.11 -2.05 5.21
N PRO A 97 -11.37 -2.46 5.45
CA PRO A 97 -12.19 -3.13 4.43
C PRO A 97 -12.39 -2.32 3.15
N VAL A 98 -12.56 -1.00 3.26
CA VAL A 98 -12.75 -0.11 2.09
C VAL A 98 -11.52 -0.11 1.20
N MET A 99 -10.34 0.04 1.80
CA MET A 99 -9.07 0.01 1.07
C MET A 99 -8.84 -1.34 0.37
N LEU A 100 -9.14 -2.45 1.06
CA LEU A 100 -9.02 -3.78 0.47
C LEU A 100 -10.00 -3.97 -0.69
N GLY A 101 -11.26 -3.55 -0.52
CA GLY A 101 -12.27 -3.58 -1.58
C GLY A 101 -11.85 -2.75 -2.81
N ALA A 102 -11.33 -1.54 -2.60
CA ALA A 102 -10.83 -0.69 -3.66
C ALA A 102 -9.69 -1.34 -4.46
N ASN A 103 -8.73 -1.98 -3.76
CA ASN A 103 -7.64 -2.70 -4.41
C ASN A 103 -8.14 -3.92 -5.20
N ILE A 104 -9.08 -4.68 -4.66
CA ILE A 104 -9.70 -5.81 -5.37
C ILE A 104 -10.40 -5.32 -6.64
N VAL A 105 -11.18 -4.24 -6.56
CA VAL A 105 -11.84 -3.66 -7.74
C VAL A 105 -10.82 -3.21 -8.78
N ARG A 106 -9.75 -2.51 -8.39
CA ARG A 106 -8.68 -2.12 -9.32
C ARG A 106 -8.05 -3.33 -9.99
N MET A 107 -7.75 -4.37 -9.22
CA MET A 107 -7.15 -5.60 -9.75
C MET A 107 -8.07 -6.26 -10.79
N VAL A 108 -9.36 -6.37 -10.50
CA VAL A 108 -10.35 -6.93 -11.43
C VAL A 108 -10.47 -6.09 -12.70
N LEU A 109 -10.60 -4.76 -12.58
CA LEU A 109 -10.73 -3.86 -13.73
C LEU A 109 -9.51 -3.92 -14.64
N ILE A 110 -8.31 -4.03 -14.07
CA ILE A 110 -7.07 -4.12 -14.83
C ILE A 110 -6.91 -5.51 -15.46
N ALA A 111 -7.27 -6.58 -14.74
CA ALA A 111 -7.25 -7.94 -15.28
C ALA A 111 -8.28 -8.14 -16.41
N LEU A 112 -9.37 -7.38 -16.42
CA LEU A 112 -10.34 -7.37 -17.51
C LEU A 112 -9.75 -6.83 -18.81
N VAL A 113 -8.77 -5.91 -18.77
CA VAL A 113 -8.17 -5.34 -19.99
C VAL A 113 -7.54 -6.41 -20.88
N PRO A 114 -6.56 -7.22 -20.43
CA PRO A 114 -5.99 -8.28 -21.26
C PRO A 114 -6.99 -9.38 -21.58
N LEU A 115 -7.96 -9.66 -20.69
CA LEU A 115 -9.00 -10.65 -20.93
C LEU A 115 -9.89 -10.23 -22.11
N LEU A 116 -10.40 -8.99 -22.08
CA LEU A 116 -11.23 -8.41 -23.14
C LEU A 116 -10.44 -8.26 -24.44
N TYR A 117 -9.15 -7.93 -24.35
CA TYR A 117 -8.28 -7.90 -25.52
C TYR A 117 -8.17 -9.28 -26.17
N HIS A 118 -7.96 -10.33 -25.37
CA HIS A 118 -7.86 -11.71 -25.86
C HIS A 118 -9.14 -12.19 -26.54
N PHE A 119 -10.31 -11.74 -26.08
CA PHE A 119 -11.61 -12.05 -26.69
C PHE A 119 -12.02 -11.08 -27.81
N GLU A 120 -11.15 -10.15 -28.22
CA GLU A 120 -11.45 -9.11 -29.23
C GLU A 120 -12.65 -8.20 -28.88
N LEU A 121 -13.00 -8.14 -27.59
CA LEU A 121 -14.09 -7.32 -27.05
C LEU A 121 -13.61 -5.96 -26.56
N LEU A 122 -12.29 -5.76 -26.44
CA LEU A 122 -11.72 -4.51 -25.96
C LEU A 122 -11.86 -3.43 -27.04
N THR A 123 -12.57 -2.36 -26.68
CA THR A 123 -12.74 -1.17 -27.51
C THR A 123 -12.24 0.07 -26.77
N LEU A 124 -11.91 1.14 -27.50
CA LEU A 124 -11.43 2.38 -26.89
C LEU A 124 -12.43 3.00 -25.89
N PRO A 125 -13.76 3.05 -26.16
CA PRO A 125 -14.73 3.52 -25.17
C PRO A 125 -14.76 2.64 -23.91
N LEU A 126 -14.63 1.32 -24.06
CA LEU A 126 -14.59 0.41 -22.92
C LEU A 126 -13.31 0.63 -22.09
N LEU A 127 -12.18 0.92 -22.75
CA LEU A 127 -10.94 1.30 -22.07
C LEU A 127 -11.12 2.57 -21.23
N TYR A 128 -11.88 3.57 -21.72
CA TYR A 128 -12.22 4.78 -20.96
C TYR A 128 -13.10 4.47 -19.75
N VAL A 129 -14.08 3.57 -19.90
CA VAL A 129 -14.94 3.13 -18.78
C VAL A 129 -14.11 2.41 -17.71
N LEU A 130 -13.21 1.50 -18.11
CA LEU A 130 -12.30 0.82 -17.20
C LEU A 130 -11.37 1.82 -16.50
N ALA A 131 -10.84 2.80 -17.24
CA ALA A 131 -9.99 3.85 -16.70
C ALA A 131 -10.71 4.72 -15.67
N PHE A 132 -11.96 5.09 -15.95
CA PHE A 132 -12.81 5.80 -15.00
C PHE A 132 -13.05 4.96 -13.73
N GLY A 133 -13.40 3.68 -13.87
CA GLY A 133 -13.60 2.79 -12.73
C GLY A 133 -12.34 2.63 -11.88
N VAL A 134 -11.17 2.51 -12.50
CA VAL A 134 -9.87 2.48 -11.79
C VAL A 134 -9.63 3.79 -11.05
N GLY A 135 -9.93 4.93 -11.68
CA GLY A 135 -9.89 6.25 -11.05
C GLY A 135 -10.79 6.33 -9.82
N THR A 136 -12.05 5.93 -9.93
CA THR A 136 -13.02 5.92 -8.81
C THR A 136 -12.50 5.08 -7.63
N ALA A 137 -12.00 3.88 -7.90
CA ALA A 137 -11.45 3.02 -6.86
C ALA A 137 -10.18 3.61 -6.22
N ALA A 138 -9.33 4.28 -7.01
CA ALA A 138 -8.15 4.98 -6.48
C ALA A 138 -8.54 6.10 -5.51
N VAL A 139 -9.54 6.93 -5.86
CA VAL A 139 -10.03 8.00 -4.96
C VAL A 139 -10.53 7.42 -3.64
N LEU A 140 -11.29 6.32 -3.71
CA LEU A 140 -11.83 5.67 -2.51
C LEU A 140 -10.71 5.15 -1.59
N PHE A 141 -9.64 4.61 -2.19
CA PHE A 141 -8.44 4.19 -1.48
C PHE A 141 -7.70 5.37 -0.85
N ASP A 142 -7.42 6.42 -1.62
CA ASP A 142 -6.62 7.58 -1.18
C ASP A 142 -7.29 8.32 -0.02
N VAL A 143 -8.60 8.56 -0.13
CA VAL A 143 -9.41 9.18 0.93
C VAL A 143 -9.39 8.34 2.21
N SER A 144 -9.45 7.01 2.08
CA SER A 144 -9.36 6.09 3.22
C SER A 144 -7.98 6.10 3.87
N TRP A 145 -6.92 6.17 3.07
CA TRP A 145 -5.53 6.21 3.52
C TRP A 145 -5.22 7.48 4.31
N MET A 146 -5.56 8.66 3.76
CA MET A 146 -5.29 9.95 4.40
C MET A 146 -5.91 10.04 5.80
N SER A 147 -7.12 9.52 5.98
CA SER A 147 -7.78 9.51 7.28
C SER A 147 -7.27 8.40 8.22
N TYR A 148 -6.54 7.40 7.73
CA TYR A 148 -6.01 6.28 8.54
C TYR A 148 -4.66 6.60 9.20
N VAL A 149 -3.78 7.32 8.50
CA VAL A 149 -2.42 7.67 8.97
C VAL A 149 -2.41 8.39 10.34
N PRO A 150 -3.28 9.37 10.64
CA PRO A 150 -3.26 10.07 11.93
C PRO A 150 -3.73 9.20 13.11
N VAL A 151 -4.54 8.17 12.84
CA VAL A 151 -5.07 7.27 13.88
C VAL A 151 -4.03 6.24 14.32
N LEU A 152 -3.14 5.83 13.41
CA LEU A 152 -2.07 4.87 13.70
C LEU A 152 -0.90 5.50 14.49
N VAL A 153 -0.67 6.81 14.35
CA VAL A 153 0.39 7.53 15.06
C VAL A 153 0.02 7.88 16.51
N LYS A 154 -1.25 7.71 16.93
CA LYS A 154 -1.68 7.97 18.31
C LYS A 154 -1.39 6.85 19.31
N ASP A 155 -0.76 5.76 18.91
CA ASP A 155 -0.34 4.69 19.83
C ASP A 155 1.18 4.51 19.83
N LYS A 156 1.85 5.41 20.54
CA LYS A 156 3.10 5.13 21.25
C LYS A 156 2.94 5.65 22.66
N ARG A 157 2.40 4.79 23.52
CA ARG A 157 2.86 4.74 24.91
C ARG A 157 4.24 4.11 24.94
#